data_AF-X8BJ62-F1
#
_entry.id   AF-X8BJ62-F1
#
_cell.length_a   1.000
_cell.length_b   1.000
_cell.length_c   1.000
_cell.angle_alpha   90.00
_cell.angle_beta   90.00
_cell.angle_gamma   90.00
#
_symmetry.space_group_name_H-M   'P 1'
#
loop_
_entity.id
_entity.type
_entity.pdbx_description
1 polymer ?
#
loop_
_entity_poly.entity_id
_entity_poly.type
_entity_poly.pdbx_seq_one_letter_code
_entity_poly.pdbx_strand_id
1 'polypeptide(L)'
;MVMEKFDPEGCLDAIQRYRVTHAQFVPAMFTRMLKLPASVRNSYDVSSLKRVIHAAAPCPVEIKKQMMDWWGRSSTSTTPPRRRSVRH
;
A
#
# COMPACT_ATOMS: atom_id res chain seq x y z
N MET A 1 7.48 7.33 7.87
CA MET A 1 6.75 6.49 8.84
C MET A 1 7.62 5.28 9.15
N VAL A 2 7.74 4.94 10.42
CA VAL A 2 8.47 3.75 10.89
C VAL A 2 7.47 2.90 11.66
N MET A 3 7.45 1.60 11.39
CA MET A 3 6.58 0.64 12.07
C MET A 3 7.47 -0.40 12.76
N GLU A 4 7.26 -0.65 14.06
CA GLU A 4 8.01 -1.67 14.81
C GLU A 4 7.83 -3.07 14.24
N LYS A 5 6.62 -3.36 13.73
CA LYS A 5 6.30 -4.56 12.97
C LYS A 5 5.48 -4.17 11.75
N PHE A 6 5.84 -4.71 10.59
CA PHE A 6 5.13 -4.43 9.36
C PHE A 6 3.76 -5.13 9.33
N ASP A 7 2.71 -4.32 9.26
CA ASP A 7 1.33 -4.71 9.01
C ASP A 7 0.87 -4.15 7.65
N PRO A 8 0.51 -4.98 6.66
CA PRO A 8 0.18 -4.50 5.32
C PRO A 8 -1.08 -3.63 5.30
N GLU A 9 -2.12 -3.94 6.07
CA GLU A 9 -3.36 -3.15 6.08
C GLU A 9 -3.17 -1.82 6.82
N GLY A 10 -2.54 -1.84 7.99
CA GLY A 10 -2.17 -0.62 8.73
C GLY A 10 -1.22 0.29 7.95
N CYS A 11 -0.33 -0.26 7.13
CA CYS A 11 0.47 0.53 6.21
C CYS A 11 -0.40 1.30 5.20
N LEU A 12 -1.42 0.66 4.62
CA LEU A 12 -2.32 1.29 3.65
C LEU A 12 -3.22 2.34 4.31
N ASP A 13 -3.74 2.05 5.51
CA ASP A 13 -4.49 3.05 6.30
C ASP A 13 -3.61 4.27 6.60
N ALA A 14 -2.36 4.05 7.00
CA ALA A 14 -1.45 5.13 7.34
C ALA A 14 -1.04 5.95 6.10
N ILE A 15 -0.86 5.32 4.93
CA ILE A 15 -0.66 6.04 3.66
C ILE A 15 -1.85 6.97 3.39
N GLN A 16 -3.08 6.45 3.45
CA GLN A 16 -4.30 7.21 3.22
C GLN A 16 -4.49 8.34 4.25
N ARG A 17 -4.31 8.02 5.53
CA ARG A 17 -4.55 8.92 6.65
C ARG A 17 -3.57 10.08 6.70
N TYR A 18 -2.29 9.78 6.46
CA TYR A 18 -1.22 10.78 6.54
C TYR A 18 -0.84 11.34 5.16
N ARG A 19 -1.55 10.95 4.11
CA ARG A 19 -1.28 11.31 2.70
C ARG A 19 0.21 11.18 2.37
N VAL A 20 0.78 10.03 2.68
CA VAL A 20 2.22 9.75 2.52
C VAL A 20 2.60 9.94 1.05
N THR A 21 3.66 10.72 0.80
CA THR A 21 4.16 10.98 -0.56
C THR A 21 5.39 10.16 -0.92
N HIS A 22 6.17 9.77 0.09
CA HIS A 22 7.42 9.02 -0.05
C HIS A 22 7.41 7.85 0.91
N ALA A 23 7.69 6.66 0.40
CA ALA A 23 7.78 5.45 1.21
C ALA A 23 8.98 4.60 0.79
N GLN A 24 9.59 3.93 1.77
CA GLN A 24 10.60 2.92 1.55
C GLN A 24 10.05 1.58 2.05
N PHE A 25 10.13 0.56 1.20
CA PHE A 25 9.71 -0.79 1.53
C PHE A 25 10.83 -1.78 1.21
N VAL A 26 10.83 -2.94 1.87
CA VAL A 26 11.62 -4.09 1.42
C VAL A 26 10.75 -4.98 0.51
N PRO A 27 11.32 -5.74 -0.44
CA PRO A 27 10.54 -6.54 -1.38
C PRO A 27 9.52 -7.48 -0.73
N ALA A 28 9.85 -8.08 0.43
CA ALA A 28 8.93 -8.95 1.17
C ALA A 28 7.63 -8.24 1.63
N MET A 29 7.67 -6.93 1.85
CA MET A 29 6.49 -6.13 2.22
C MET A 29 5.50 -6.04 1.05
N PHE A 30 5.98 -5.94 -0.18
CA PHE A 30 5.13 -5.96 -1.37
C PHE A 30 4.35 -7.26 -1.49
N THR A 31 5.02 -8.40 -1.31
CA THR A 31 4.35 -9.70 -1.30
C THR A 31 3.27 -9.78 -0.23
N ARG A 32 3.50 -9.20 0.96
CA ARG A 32 2.49 -9.15 2.02
C ARG A 32 1.29 -8.26 1.67
N MET A 33 1.52 -7.10 1.06
CA MET A 33 0.44 -6.23 0.56
C MET A 33 -0.35 -6.90 -0.57
N LEU A 34 0.32 -7.56 -1.52
CA LEU A 34 -0.33 -8.25 -2.64
C LEU A 34 -1.17 -9.45 -2.19
N LYS A 35 -0.86 -10.06 -1.04
CA LYS A 35 -1.63 -11.15 -0.43
C LYS A 35 -2.91 -10.68 0.26
N LEU A 36 -3.11 -9.39 0.50
CA LEU A 36 -4.39 -8.88 0.99
C LEU A 36 -5.49 -9.16 -0.05
N PRO A 37 -6.73 -9.46 0.38
CA PRO A 37 -7.86 -9.53 -0.53
C PRO A 37 -7.95 -8.26 -1.38
N ALA A 38 -8.25 -8.41 -2.67
CA ALA A 38 -8.33 -7.27 -3.60
C ALA A 38 -9.29 -6.19 -3.10
N SER A 39 -10.42 -6.58 -2.50
CA SER A 39 -11.40 -5.68 -1.89
C SER A 39 -10.82 -4.84 -0.74
N VAL A 40 -9.94 -5.42 0.07
CA VAL A 40 -9.29 -4.72 1.20
C VAL A 40 -8.26 -3.75 0.67
N ARG A 41 -7.29 -4.22 -0.11
CA ARG A 41 -6.19 -3.36 -0.59
C ARG A 41 -6.67 -2.23 -1.50
N ASN A 42 -7.73 -2.45 -2.28
CA ASN A 42 -8.32 -1.42 -3.15
C ASN A 42 -9.27 -0.46 -2.43
N SER A 43 -9.57 -0.68 -1.14
CA SER A 43 -10.41 0.23 -0.35
C SER A 43 -9.66 1.44 0.21
N TYR A 44 -8.33 1.45 0.11
CA TYR A 44 -7.47 2.53 0.61
C TYR A 44 -7.03 3.47 -0.52
N ASP A 45 -7.17 4.79 -0.31
CA ASP A 45 -6.58 5.80 -1.17
C ASP A 45 -5.06 5.89 -0.96
N VAL A 46 -4.31 5.38 -1.92
CA VAL A 46 -2.84 5.45 -1.95
C VAL A 46 -2.30 6.41 -3.01
N SER A 47 -3.19 7.22 -3.63
CA SER A 47 -2.84 8.17 -4.71
C SER A 47 -1.88 9.27 -4.27
N SER A 48 -1.71 9.48 -2.96
CA SER A 48 -0.73 10.45 -2.44
C SER A 48 0.71 10.02 -2.67
N LEU A 49 0.98 8.72 -2.88
CA LEU A 49 2.33 8.20 -3.10
C LEU A 49 2.90 8.72 -4.43
N LYS A 50 3.97 9.50 -4.34
CA LYS A 50 4.71 10.04 -5.49
C LYS A 50 5.98 9.24 -5.78
N ARG A 51 6.60 8.69 -4.73
CA ARG A 51 7.85 7.93 -4.86
C ARG A 51 7.87 6.77 -3.88
N VAL A 52 8.11 5.58 -4.42
CA VAL A 52 8.32 4.36 -3.64
C VAL A 52 9.69 3.81 -3.95
N ILE A 53 10.53 3.71 -2.91
CA ILE A 53 11.87 3.13 -3.01
C ILE A 53 11.80 1.72 -2.44
N HIS A 54 12.38 0.75 -3.15
CA HIS A 54 12.57 -0.59 -2.63
C HIS A 54 14.06 -0.92 -2.53
N ALA A 55 14.51 -1.38 -1.37
CA ALA A 55 15.91 -1.68 -1.10
C ALA A 55 16.05 -2.92 -0.20
N ALA A 56 17.30 -3.32 0.06
CA ALA A 56 17.70 -4.39 0.99
C ALA A 56 17.47 -5.86 0.57
N ALA A 57 16.96 -6.14 -0.63
CA ALA A 57 16.94 -7.49 -1.22
C ALA A 57 16.69 -7.45 -2.74
N PRO A 58 17.03 -8.50 -3.51
CA PRO A 58 16.59 -8.64 -4.89
C PRO A 58 15.06 -8.65 -4.93
N CYS A 59 14.48 -7.73 -5.70
CA CYS A 59 13.04 -7.65 -5.89
C CYS A 59 12.66 -8.53 -7.08
N PRO A 60 11.84 -9.60 -6.90
CA PRO A 60 11.41 -10.42 -8.02
C PRO A 60 10.66 -9.55 -9.04
N VAL A 61 11.03 -9.68 -10.32
CA VAL A 61 10.48 -8.88 -11.42
C VAL A 61 8.95 -8.95 -11.44
N GLU A 62 8.40 -10.13 -11.17
CA GLU A 62 6.96 -10.39 -11.14
C GLU A 62 6.24 -9.59 -10.04
N ILE A 63 6.81 -9.55 -8.83
CA ILE A 63 6.27 -8.75 -7.72
C ILE A 63 6.30 -7.26 -8.08
N LYS A 64 7.41 -6.78 -8.68
CA LYS A 64 7.52 -5.39 -9.11
C LYS A 64 6.44 -5.03 -10.14
N LYS A 65 6.19 -5.90 -11.14
CA LYS A 65 5.14 -5.71 -12.15
C LYS A 65 3.77 -5.60 -11.51
N GLN A 66 3.39 -6.54 -10.66
CA GLN A 66 2.10 -6.53 -9.97
C GLN A 66 1.90 -5.26 -9.12
N MET A 67 2.94 -4.77 -8.45
CA MET A 67 2.87 -3.52 -7.70
C MET A 67 2.68 -2.31 -8.62
N MET A 68 3.39 -2.26 -9.76
CA MET A 68 3.21 -1.18 -10.74
C MET A 68 1.83 -1.22 -11.39
N ASP A 69 1.31 -2.40 -11.70
CA ASP A 69 -0.03 -2.57 -12.27
C ASP A 69 -1.12 -2.14 -11.28
N TRP A 70 -0.95 -2.45 -9.99
CA TRP A 70 -1.88 -2.05 -8.95
C TRP A 70 -1.81 -0.54 -8.67
N TRP A 71 -0.63 -0.01 -8.36
CA TRP A 71 -0.48 1.41 -8.02
C TRP A 71 -0.65 2.34 -9.21
N GLY A 72 -0.26 1.90 -10.41
CA GLY A 72 -0.49 2.62 -11.65
C GLY A 72 -1.97 2.80 -11.99
N ARG A 73 -2.84 1.87 -11.55
CA ARG A 73 -4.31 2.01 -11.64
C ARG A 73 -4.89 2.90 -10.53
N SER A 74 -4.32 2.89 -9.34
CA SER A 74 -4.84 3.67 -8.20
C SER A 74 -4.63 5.18 -8.32
N SER A 75 -3.83 5.67 -9.27
CA SER A 75 -3.81 7.11 -9.63
C SER A 75 -5.13 7.58 -10.27
N THR A 76 -5.97 6.64 -10.70
CA THR A 76 -7.28 6.85 -11.30
C THR A 76 -8.35 6.05 -10.54
N SER A 77 -8.89 6.55 -9.41
CA SER A 77 -10.34 6.48 -9.08
C SER A 77 -10.69 6.69 -7.60
N THR A 78 -11.66 7.60 -7.40
CA THR A 78 -12.90 7.44 -6.62
C THR A 78 -12.80 6.85 -5.21
N THR A 79 -12.58 7.72 -4.23
CA THR A 79 -12.75 7.43 -2.80
C THR A 79 -14.18 6.94 -2.50
N PRO A 80 -14.38 5.69 -2.03
CA PRO A 80 -15.65 5.27 -1.42
C PRO A 80 -15.74 5.79 0.03
N PRO A 81 -16.95 6.04 0.57
CA PRO A 81 -17.10 6.62 1.90
C PRO A 81 -16.56 5.68 2.98
N ARG A 82 -15.64 6.22 3.81
CA ARG A 82 -14.99 5.56 4.95
C ARG A 82 -16.01 4.80 5.80
N ARG A 83 -15.97 3.46 5.79
CA ARG A 83 -16.59 2.65 6.85
C ARG A 83 -15.83 2.91 8.16
N ARG A 84 -16.39 3.75 9.02
CA ARG A 84 -16.00 3.83 10.44
C ARG A 84 -16.32 2.46 11.07
N SER A 85 -15.29 1.69 11.41
CA SER A 85 -15.44 0.54 12.28
C SER A 85 -15.72 1.06 13.69
N VAL A 86 -16.94 0.83 14.17
CA VAL A 86 -17.36 1.03 15.55
C VAL A 86 -16.61 0.00 16.38
N ARG A 87 -15.71 0.46 17.25
CA ARG A 87 -15.11 -0.39 18.29
C ARG A 87 -16.20 -0.66 19.34
N HIS A 88 -16.42 -1.93 19.66
CA HIS A 88 -17.06 -2.37 20.90
C HIS A 88 -16.00 -2.51 21.99
#